data_AF-A0A7S0G5B7-F1
#
_entry.id   AF-A0A7S0G5B7-F1
#
_cell.length_a   1.000
_cell.length_b   1.000
_cell.length_c   1.000
_cell.angle_alpha   90.00
_cell.angle_beta   90.00
_cell.angle_gamma   90.00
#
_symmetry.space_group_name_H-M   'P 1'
#
loop_
_entity.id
_entity.type
_entity.pdbx_description
1 polymer ?
#
loop_
_entity_poly.entity_id
_entity_poly.type
_entity_poly.pdbx_seq_one_letter_code
_entity_poly.pdbx_strand_id
1 'polypeptide(L)'
;MDLYIARGRIQENKIVSNILWERRDNIYYPISEERGLPVGARHYHATFGDFNNDGHVDIFVSGATLFKPPQIPDLPLMSVGDGSFSRGRARSKSTSEPGR
;
A
#
# COMPACT_ATOMS: atom_id res chain seq x y z
N MET A 1 1.52 13.61 -2.79
CA MET A 1 2.16 12.62 -1.88
C MET A 1 3.64 12.89 -1.90
N ASP A 2 4.27 12.98 -0.72
CA ASP A 2 5.65 13.45 -0.62
C ASP A 2 6.62 12.35 -0.20
N LEU A 3 6.25 11.53 0.81
CA LEU A 3 7.12 10.43 1.24
C LEU A 3 6.31 9.25 1.79
N TYR A 4 6.50 8.08 1.19
CA TYR A 4 5.96 6.82 1.69
C TYR A 4 7.09 5.89 2.10
N ILE A 5 6.93 5.24 3.25
CA ILE A 5 7.91 4.31 3.82
C ILE A 5 7.21 2.95 4.06
N ALA A 6 7.58 1.97 3.24
CA ALA A 6 7.26 0.56 3.50
C ALA A 6 8.10 0.07 4.69
N ARG A 7 7.46 -0.48 5.71
CA ARG A 7 8.14 -0.94 6.93
C ARG A 7 8.01 -2.45 7.09
N GLY A 8 9.14 -3.13 6.90
CA GLY A 8 9.26 -4.57 7.11
C GLY A 8 9.59 -4.99 8.54
N ARG A 9 9.76 -4.04 9.48
CA ARG A 9 10.25 -4.30 10.84
C ARG A 9 9.15 -4.79 11.80
N ILE A 10 9.57 -5.62 12.75
CA ILE A 10 8.84 -5.92 13.98
C ILE A 10 9.58 -5.20 15.11
N GLN A 11 8.85 -4.49 15.96
CA GLN A 11 9.40 -3.82 17.13
C GLN A 11 8.59 -4.27 18.35
N GLU A 12 9.25 -4.80 19.38
CA GLU A 12 8.59 -5.26 20.61
C GLU A 12 7.40 -6.23 20.35
N ASN A 13 7.59 -7.19 19.45
CA ASN A 13 6.54 -8.12 18.97
C ASN A 13 5.33 -7.46 18.29
N LYS A 14 5.39 -6.17 17.97
CA LYS A 14 4.35 -5.46 17.21
C LYS A 14 4.79 -5.25 15.77
N ILE A 15 3.84 -5.46 14.85
CA ILE A 15 4.01 -5.06 13.45
C ILE A 15 3.99 -3.54 13.39
N VAL A 16 5.01 -3.01 12.74
CA VAL A 16 5.14 -1.58 12.49
C VAL A 16 4.50 -1.27 11.12
N SER A 17 3.37 -0.58 11.10
CA SER A 17 2.60 -0.24 9.88
C SER A 17 3.42 0.56 8.87
N ASN A 18 3.07 0.65 7.59
CA ASN A 18 3.72 1.62 6.70
C ASN A 18 3.43 3.07 7.13
N ILE A 19 4.26 4.03 6.73
CA ILE A 19 3.99 5.47 6.99
C ILE A 19 3.95 6.26 5.69
N LEU A 20 2.91 7.06 5.54
CA LEU A 20 2.83 8.22 4.66
C LEU A 20 3.13 9.50 5.46
N TRP A 21 4.04 10.30 4.92
CA TRP A 21 4.36 11.65 5.39
C TRP A 21 3.96 12.68 4.35
N GLU A 22 3.45 13.81 4.82
CA GLU A 22 3.19 15.00 4.02
C GLU A 22 4.08 16.14 4.50
N ARG A 23 4.62 16.90 3.55
CA ARG A 23 5.49 18.03 3.79
C ARG A 23 4.64 19.31 3.80
N ARG A 24 4.58 19.97 4.96
CA ARG A 24 3.96 21.29 5.15
C ARG A 24 5.03 22.23 5.69
N ASP A 25 5.28 23.35 5.02
CA ASP A 25 6.27 24.35 5.45
C ASP A 25 7.65 23.77 5.81
N ASN A 26 8.15 22.86 4.97
CA ASN A 26 9.41 22.11 5.16
C ASN A 26 9.43 21.12 6.34
N ILE A 27 8.31 20.88 7.00
CA ILE A 27 8.17 19.92 8.10
C ILE A 27 7.36 18.71 7.61
N TYR A 28 7.79 17.51 7.97
CA TYR A 28 7.10 16.26 7.64
C TYR A 28 6.16 15.83 8.78
N TYR A 29 4.90 15.57 8.44
CA TYR A 29 3.86 15.10 9.37
C TYR A 29 3.36 13.71 8.99
N PRO A 30 3.24 12.77 9.94
CA PRO A 30 2.72 11.44 9.64
C PRO A 30 1.20 11.52 9.50
N ILE A 31 0.65 11.10 8.37
CA ILE A 31 -0.78 11.26 8.04
C ILE A 31 -1.42 9.91 7.64
N SER A 32 -0.81 8.80 8.04
CA SER A 32 -1.17 7.47 7.50
C SER A 32 -2.60 7.06 7.80
N GLU A 33 -3.04 7.25 9.06
CA GLU A 33 -4.40 6.90 9.49
C GLU A 33 -5.44 7.81 8.85
N GLU A 34 -5.16 9.12 8.78
CA GLU A 34 -6.02 10.12 8.15
C GLU A 34 -6.26 9.86 6.66
N ARG A 35 -5.28 9.25 5.97
CA ARG A 35 -5.34 8.96 4.53
C ARG A 35 -5.74 7.52 4.19
N GLY A 36 -6.18 6.72 5.17
CA GLY A 36 -6.72 5.37 4.92
C GLY A 36 -5.67 4.29 4.67
N LEU A 37 -4.41 4.49 5.08
CA LEU A 37 -3.39 3.46 4.95
C LEU A 37 -3.66 2.27 5.88
N PRO A 38 -3.34 1.04 5.45
CA PRO A 38 -3.53 -0.15 6.28
C PRO A 38 -2.60 -0.16 7.50
N VAL A 39 -3.19 -0.37 8.67
CA VAL A 39 -2.48 -0.59 9.95
C VAL A 39 -2.11 -2.08 10.09
N GLY A 40 -0.94 -2.37 10.67
CA GLY A 40 -0.57 -3.72 11.08
C GLY A 40 -0.10 -4.66 9.95
N ALA A 41 0.36 -4.11 8.82
CA ALA A 41 0.86 -4.89 7.70
C ALA A 41 2.33 -4.55 7.38
N ARG A 42 3.19 -5.58 7.28
CA ARG A 42 4.61 -5.45 6.92
C ARG A 42 4.77 -5.56 5.42
N HIS A 43 5.30 -4.49 4.83
CA HIS A 43 5.63 -4.46 3.41
C HIS A 43 7.10 -4.10 3.24
N TYR A 44 7.73 -4.65 2.20
CA TYR A 44 9.16 -4.44 1.94
C TYR A 44 9.42 -3.49 0.78
N HIS A 45 8.53 -3.49 -0.22
CA HIS A 45 8.69 -2.68 -1.41
C HIS A 45 7.42 -1.90 -1.68
N ALA A 46 7.59 -0.73 -2.28
CA ALA A 46 6.52 0.11 -2.78
C ALA A 46 6.86 0.54 -4.21
N THR A 47 5.87 0.46 -5.10
CA THR A 47 5.95 0.95 -6.47
C THR A 47 4.86 2.01 -6.65
N PHE A 48 5.19 3.10 -7.33
CA PHE A 48 4.28 4.22 -7.57
C PHE A 48 3.93 4.28 -9.05
N GLY A 49 2.66 4.55 -9.35
CA GLY A 49 2.17 4.70 -10.71
C GLY A 49 0.67 4.92 -10.73
N ASP A 50 0.14 5.45 -11.82
CA ASP A 50 -1.30 5.51 -12.05
C ASP A 50 -1.74 4.16 -12.65
N PHE A 51 -2.23 3.24 -11.83
CA PHE A 51 -2.52 1.87 -12.26
C PHE A 51 -3.94 1.71 -12.81
N ASN A 52 -4.82 2.64 -12.48
CA ASN A 52 -6.23 2.63 -12.91
C ASN A 52 -6.51 3.66 -14.03
N ASN A 53 -5.53 4.48 -14.37
CA ASN A 53 -5.56 5.53 -15.39
C ASN A 53 -6.58 6.64 -15.08
N ASP A 54 -6.70 7.03 -13.80
CA ASP A 54 -7.58 8.11 -13.33
C ASP A 54 -6.86 9.47 -13.20
N GLY A 55 -5.56 9.53 -13.49
CA GLY A 55 -4.75 10.73 -13.39
C GLY A 55 -4.18 10.98 -11.99
N HIS A 56 -4.33 10.03 -11.06
CA HIS A 56 -3.77 10.09 -9.72
C HIS A 56 -2.71 9.00 -9.49
N VAL A 57 -1.66 9.34 -8.74
CA VAL A 57 -0.59 8.38 -8.44
C VAL A 57 -1.04 7.42 -7.34
N ASP A 58 -1.12 6.13 -7.67
CA ASP A 58 -1.38 5.02 -6.77
C ASP A 58 -0.09 4.47 -6.14
N ILE A 59 -0.26 3.60 -5.14
CA ILE A 59 0.84 2.88 -4.47
C ILE A 59 0.55 1.39 -4.51
N PHE A 60 1.45 0.60 -5.07
CA PHE A 60 1.45 -0.85 -4.89
C PHE A 60 2.47 -1.22 -3.83
N VAL A 61 2.08 -1.98 -2.82
CA VAL A 61 3.01 -2.48 -1.80
C VAL A 61 3.07 -3.99 -1.78
N SER A 62 4.30 -4.52 -1.78
CA SER A 62 4.55 -5.96 -1.73
C SER A 62 4.52 -6.46 -0.30
N GLY A 63 3.65 -7.41 -0.01
CA GLY A 63 3.52 -8.02 1.30
C GLY A 63 4.73 -8.89 1.65
N ALA A 64 5.11 -8.88 2.92
CA ALA A 64 6.11 -9.78 3.46
C ALA A 64 5.51 -11.18 3.65
N THR A 65 5.64 -12.08 2.67
CA THR A 65 5.33 -13.49 2.90
C THR A 65 6.49 -14.13 3.65
N LEU A 66 6.29 -14.40 4.94
CA LEU A 66 7.14 -15.32 5.68
C LEU A 66 6.53 -16.73 5.61
N PHE A 67 7.37 -17.76 5.69
CA PHE A 67 6.96 -19.18 5.66
C PHE A 67 6.00 -19.60 6.80
N LYS A 68 5.58 -18.68 7.68
CA LYS A 68 4.58 -18.89 8.74
C LYS A 68 3.50 -17.80 8.68
N PRO A 69 2.21 -18.15 8.85
CA PRO A 69 1.11 -17.19 8.87
C PRO A 69 1.23 -16.18 10.02
N PRO A 70 0.59 -14.99 9.89
CA PRO A 70 -0.28 -14.58 8.78
C PRO A 70 0.48 -14.16 7.52
N GLN A 71 -0.04 -14.56 6.36
CA GLN A 71 0.44 -14.05 5.07
C GLN A 71 0.02 -12.59 4.94
N ILE A 72 0.98 -11.72 4.64
CA ILE A 72 0.69 -10.32 4.37
C ILE A 72 0.52 -10.20 2.86
N PRO A 73 -0.67 -9.84 2.36
CA PRO A 73 -0.93 -9.79 0.93
C PRO A 73 -0.21 -8.61 0.29
N ASP A 74 0.03 -8.72 -1.00
CA ASP A 74 0.30 -7.55 -1.83
C ASP A 74 -0.96 -6.67 -1.89
N LEU A 75 -0.80 -5.36 -1.74
CA LEU A 75 -1.90 -4.43 -1.67
C LEU A 75 -1.69 -3.27 -2.65
N PRO A 76 -2.59 -3.11 -3.64
CA PRO A 76 -2.73 -1.84 -4.33
C PRO A 76 -3.53 -0.86 -3.46
N LEU A 77 -3.02 0.36 -3.31
CA LEU A 77 -3.64 1.50 -2.67
C LEU A 77 -3.94 2.52 -3.76
N MET A 78 -5.22 2.65 -4.12
CA MET A 78 -5.68 3.54 -5.17
C MET A 78 -5.91 4.93 -4.59
N SER A 79 -5.28 5.95 -5.18
CA SER A 79 -5.53 7.34 -4.82
C SER A 79 -6.94 7.75 -5.23
N VAL A 80 -7.56 8.65 -4.47
CA VAL A 80 -8.86 9.27 -4.84
C VAL A 80 -8.71 10.75 -5.21
N GLY A 81 -7.48 11.20 -5.44
CA GLY A 81 -7.16 12.55 -5.92
C GLY A 81 -7.07 13.64 -4.85
N ASP A 82 -7.61 13.40 -3.66
CA ASP A 82 -7.54 14.35 -2.53
C ASP A 82 -6.38 14.07 -1.55
N GLY A 83 -5.53 13.09 -1.89
CA GLY A 83 -4.43 12.60 -1.06
C GLY A 83 -4.78 11.41 -0.16
N SER A 84 -6.02 10.93 -0.20
CA SER A 84 -6.48 9.72 0.48
C SER A 84 -6.36 8.48 -0.42
N PHE A 85 -6.29 7.30 0.20
CA PHE A 85 -6.15 6.03 -0.50
C PHE A 85 -7.25 5.04 -0.12
N SER A 86 -7.70 4.27 -1.10
CA SER A 86 -8.59 3.13 -0.92
C SER A 86 -7.86 1.82 -1.27
N ARG A 87 -8.24 0.72 -0.63
CA ARG A 87 -7.70 -0.60 -1.02
C ARG A 87 -8.25 -1.00 -2.39
N GLY A 88 -7.37 -1.11 -3.37
CA GLY A 88 -7.70 -1.72 -4.65
C GLY A 88 -7.91 -3.22 -4.49
N ARG A 89 -8.79 -3.78 -5.31
CA ARG A 89 -8.92 -5.23 -5.47
C ARG A 89 -8.16 -5.64 -6.72
N ALA A 90 -7.15 -6.50 -6.59
CA ALA A 90 -6.59 -7.18 -7.75
C ALA A 90 -7.68 -8.07 -8.35
N ARG A 91 -8.06 -7.81 -9.61
CA ARG A 91 -8.85 -8.76 -10.40
C ARG A 91 -7.86 -9.68 -11.11
N SER A 92 -7.80 -10.95 -10.73
CA SER A 92 -7.23 -11.94 -11.63
C SER A 92 -8.18 -12.10 -12.82
N LYS A 93 -7.66 -12.05 -14.05
CA LYS A 93 -8.42 -12.59 -15.20
C LYS A 93 -8.59 -14.08 -14.93
N SER A 94 -9.82 -14.56 -14.78
CA SER A 94 -10.07 -15.98 -14.96
C SER A 94 -9.76 -16.29 -16.41
N THR A 95 -8.67 -17.01 -16.68
CA THR A 95 -8.47 -17.65 -17.97
C THR A 95 -9.50 -18.77 -18.07
N SER A 96 -10.71 -18.46 -18.53
CA SER A 96 -11.56 -19.48 -19.12
C SER A 96 -10.93 -19.81 -20.48
N GLU A 97 -10.27 -20.95 -20.58
CA GLU A 97 -9.96 -21.53 -21.89
C GLU A 97 -11.29 -21.75 -22.64
N PRO A 98 -11.40 -21.36 -23.92
CA PRO A 98 -12.53 -21.75 -24.73
C PRO A 98 -12.42 -23.25 -24.99
N GLY A 99 -13.42 -24.00 -24.53
CA GLY A 99 -13.51 -25.44 -24.72
C GLY A 99 -13.35 -25.84 -26.19
N ARG A 100 -12.60 -26.92 -26.41
CA ARG A 100 -12.64 -27.71 -27.63
C ARG A 100 -13.53 -28.92 -27.42
#